data_AF-A0A4R2LFQ9-F1
#
_entry.id   AF-A0A4R2LFQ9-F1
#
_cell.length_a   1.000
_cell.length_b   1.000
_cell.length_c   1.000
_cell.angle_alpha   90.00
_cell.angle_beta   90.00
_cell.angle_gamma   90.00
#
_symmetry.space_group_name_H-M   'P 1'
#
loop_
_entity.id
_entity.type
_entity.pdbx_description
1 polymer ?
#
loop_
_entity_poly.entity_id
_entity_poly.type
_entity_poly.pdbx_seq_one_letter_code
_entity_poly.pdbx_strand_id
1 'polypeptide(L)' 'MIGKFSNGSYYNKNNQFIGKIGKDGSVRNKNNQLIGKISNGRVANASNQTIGYTKADRRWAAAFYFFNYFIW' A
#
# COMPACT_ATOMS: atom_id res chain seq x y z
N MET A 1 -6.03 0.64 11.78
CA MET A 1 -4.58 0.68 12.10
C MET A 1 -3.91 -0.60 11.63
N ILE A 2 -2.83 -0.47 10.86
CA ILE A 2 -1.97 -1.60 10.52
C ILE A 2 -1.29 -2.07 11.81
N GLY A 3 -1.35 -3.37 12.08
CA GLY A 3 -0.65 -4.02 13.19
C GLY A 3 0.73 -4.53 12.79
N LYS A 4 0.89 -5.02 11.55
CA LYS A 4 2.12 -5.68 11.10
C LYS A 4 2.34 -5.55 9.60
N PHE A 5 3.60 -5.41 9.19
CA PHE A 5 4.06 -5.63 7.81
C PHE A 5 5.05 -6.80 7.79
N SER A 6 4.85 -7.76 6.90
CA SER A 6 5.74 -8.91 6.75
C SER A 6 5.75 -9.39 5.31
N ASN A 7 6.95 -9.51 4.74
CA ASN A 7 7.20 -10.05 3.39
C ASN A 7 6.29 -9.45 2.29
N GLY A 8 6.05 -8.13 2.32
CA GLY A 8 5.19 -7.45 1.36
C GLY A 8 3.71 -7.41 1.73
N SER A 9 3.27 -8.13 2.76
CA SER A 9 1.89 -8.18 3.23
C SER A 9 1.66 -7.26 4.42
N TYR A 10 0.50 -6.62 4.44
CA TYR A 10 0.01 -5.76 5.51
C TYR A 10 -1.10 -6.45 6.28
N TYR A 11 -1.08 -6.29 7.59
CA TYR A 11 -2.07 -6.86 8.51
C TYR A 11 -2.59 -5.78 9.44
N ASN A 12 -3.86 -5.83 9.84
CA ASN A 12 -4.39 -4.95 10.87
C ASN A 12 -3.97 -5.40 12.28
N LYS A 13 -4.38 -4.67 13.32
CA LYS A 13 -4.11 -5.01 14.74
C LYS A 13 -4.62 -6.38 15.17
N ASN A 14 -5.64 -6.92 14.49
CA ASN A 14 -6.21 -8.24 14.74
C ASN A 14 -5.52 -9.33 13.91
N ASN A 15 -4.32 -9.07 13.37
CA ASN A 15 -3.57 -9.95 12.47
C ASN A 15 -4.33 -10.37 11.19
N GLN A 16 -5.37 -9.63 10.80
CA GLN A 16 -6.09 -9.92 9.56
C GLN A 16 -5.36 -9.30 8.38
N PHE A 17 -5.18 -10.09 7.32
CA PHE A 17 -4.60 -9.61 6.07
C PHE A 17 -5.48 -8.54 5.42
N ILE A 18 -4.88 -7.39 5.10
CA ILE A 18 -5.59 -6.26 4.48
C ILE A 18 -5.12 -5.96 3.06
N GLY A 19 -3.93 -6.44 2.69
CA GLY A 19 -3.39 -6.29 1.34
C GLY A 19 -1.88 -6.46 1.27
N LYS A 20 -1.30 -6.25 0.09
CA LYS A 20 0.12 -6.45 -0.17
C LYS A 20 0.69 -5.45 -1.17
N ILE A 21 1.99 -5.22 -1.09
CA ILE A 21 2.78 -4.54 -2.12
C ILE A 21 3.73 -5.54 -2.78
N GLY A 22 3.72 -5.57 -4.12
CA GLY A 22 4.61 -6.38 -4.93
C GLY A 22 6.00 -5.75 -5.10
N LYS A 23 6.96 -6.57 -5.52
CA LYS A 23 8.32 -6.10 -5.85
C LYS A 23 8.36 -5.17 -7.06
N ASP A 24 7.30 -5.17 -7.87
CA ASP A 24 7.04 -4.28 -9.00
C ASP A 24 6.36 -2.97 -8.60
N GLY A 25 6.09 -2.78 -7.29
CA GLY A 25 5.39 -1.62 -6.76
C GLY A 25 3.87 -1.68 -6.87
N SER A 26 3.29 -2.77 -7.38
CA SER A 26 1.83 -2.94 -7.44
C SER A 26 1.26 -3.15 -6.04
N VAL A 27 0.24 -2.38 -5.67
CA VAL A 27 -0.47 -2.47 -4.39
C VAL A 27 -1.82 -3.13 -4.62
N ARG A 28 -2.09 -4.22 -3.89
CA ARG A 28 -3.32 -5.01 -4.00
C ARG A 28 -4.03 -5.11 -2.64
N ASN A 29 -5.35 -5.09 -2.65
CA ASN A 29 -6.16 -5.30 -1.45
C ASN A 29 -6.22 -6.79 -1.04
N LYS A 30 -6.94 -7.08 0.05
CA LYS A 30 -7.15 -8.46 0.56
C LYS A 30 -7.80 -9.42 -0.45
N ASN A 31 -8.60 -8.89 -1.38
CA ASN A 31 -9.25 -9.64 -2.46
C ASN A 31 -8.35 -9.77 -3.71
N ASN A 32 -7.06 -9.43 -3.59
CA ASN A 32 -6.07 -9.43 -4.67
C ASN A 32 -6.37 -8.45 -5.84
N GLN A 33 -7.31 -7.51 -5.65
CA GLN A 33 -7.59 -6.47 -6.64
C GLN A 33 -6.50 -5.40 -6.60
N LEU A 34 -6.06 -4.93 -7.77
CA LEU A 34 -5.12 -3.80 -7.87
C LEU A 34 -5.82 -2.52 -7.40
N ILE A 35 -5.22 -1.85 -6.42
CA ILE A 35 -5.72 -0.58 -5.87
C ILE A 35 -4.77 0.59 -6.17
N GLY A 36 -3.54 0.30 -6.56
CA GLY A 36 -2.60 1.32 -7.03
C GLY A 36 -1.21 0.78 -7.34
N LYS A 37 -0.30 1.69 -7.68
CA LYS A 37 1.10 1.39 -7.99
C LYS A 37 2.02 2.50 -7.49
N ILE A 38 3.17 2.12 -6.96
CA ILE A 38 4.23 3.02 -6.55
C ILE A 38 5.48 2.73 -7.38
N SER A 39 5.91 3.69 -8.20
CA SER A 39 7.05 3.52 -9.10
C SER A 39 7.80 4.84 -9.25
N ASN A 40 9.12 4.81 -9.03
CA ASN A 40 10.01 5.96 -9.16
C ASN A 40 9.50 7.21 -8.44
N GLY A 41 8.98 7.03 -7.22
CA GLY A 41 8.41 8.10 -6.40
C GLY A 41 7.01 8.56 -6.79
N ARG A 42 6.44 8.14 -7.93
CA ARG A 42 5.03 8.40 -8.29
C ARG A 42 4.11 7.40 -7.59
N VAL A 43 3.03 7.89 -7.00
CA VAL A 43 1.93 7.09 -6.45
C VAL A 43 0.72 7.26 -7.34
N ALA A 44 0.20 6.16 -7.89
CA ALA A 44 -0.95 6.15 -8.78
C ALA A 44 -2.04 5.20 -8.27
N ASN A 45 -3.31 5.55 -8.51
CA ASN A 45 -4.46 4.68 -8.23
C ASN A 45 -4.58 3.54 -9.27
N ALA A 46 -5.59 2.67 -9.10
CA ALA A 46 -5.85 1.55 -10.02
C ALA A 46 -6.15 1.99 -11.46
N SER A 47 -6.68 3.20 -11.64
CA SER A 47 -6.95 3.82 -12.94
C SER A 47 -5.73 4.57 -13.51
N ASN A 48 -4.54 4.34 -12.95
CA ASN A 48 -3.26 4.93 -13.37
C ASN A 48 -3.13 6.45 -13.22
N GLN A 49 -4.10 7.10 -12.56
CA GLN A 49 -4.05 8.52 -12.25
C GLN A 49 -3.10 8.75 -11.08
N THR A 50 -2.25 9.77 -11.19
CA THR A 50 -1.36 10.17 -10.10
C THR A 50 -2.19 10.72 -8.94
N ILE A 51 -2.00 10.16 -7.75
CA ILE A 51 -2.63 10.64 -6.51
C ILE A 51 -1.61 11.20 -5.52
N GLY A 52 -0.33 11.16 -5.86
CA GLY A 52 0.72 11.77 -5.05
C GLY A 52 2.12 11.37 -5.48
N TYR A 53 3.08 11.89 -4.72
CA TYR A 53 4.49 11.59 -4.86
C TYR A 53 5.10 11.29 -3.49
N THR A 54 6.18 10.52 -3.48
CA THR A 54 6.87 10.14 -2.24
C THR A 54 8.36 9.93 -2.49
N LYS A 55 9.18 10.33 -1.52
CA LYS A 55 10.59 9.93 -1.43
C LYS A 55 10.81 8.79 -0.42
N ALA A 56 9.76 8.43 0.32
CA ALA A 56 9.84 7.36 1.31
C ALA A 56 9.93 5.99 0.63
N ASP A 57 10.38 5.00 1.39
CA ASP A 57 10.28 3.61 0.95
C ASP A 57 8.83 3.28 0.60
N ARG A 58 8.64 2.58 -0.53
CA ARG A 58 7.33 2.17 -1.05
C ARG A 58 6.48 1.42 -0.03
N ARG A 59 7.10 0.73 0.93
CA ARG A 59 6.41 0.02 2.02
C ARG A 59 5.62 0.99 2.88
N TRP A 60 6.24 2.09 3.29
CA TRP A 60 5.60 3.14 4.09
C TRP A 60 4.61 3.95 3.30
N ALA A 61 4.96 4.27 2.05
CA ALA A 61 4.05 4.97 1.15
C ALA A 61 2.77 4.16 0.89
N ALA A 62 2.87 2.85 0.64
CA ALA A 62 1.67 2.04 0.42
C ALA A 62 0.80 1.93 1.68
N ALA A 63 1.44 1.85 2.84
CA ALA A 63 0.75 1.87 4.12
C ALA A 63 -0.08 3.16 4.27
N PHE A 64 0.53 4.31 4.00
CA PHE A 64 -0.10 5.63 4.08
C PHE A 64 -1.22 5.82 3.05
N TYR A 65 -0.91 5.65 1.76
CA TYR A 65 -1.81 6.00 0.66
C TYR A 65 -2.96 5.01 0.44
N PHE A 66 -2.78 3.71 0.76
CA PHE A 66 -3.74 2.68 0.36
C PHE A 66 -4.34 1.89 1.53
N PHE A 67 -3.72 1.91 2.71
CA PHE A 67 -4.15 1.09 3.85
C PHE A 67 -4.51 1.92 5.09
N ASN A 68 -4.64 3.24 4.92
CA ASN A 68 -5.16 4.15 5.94
C ASN A 68 -4.39 4.04 7.27
N TYR A 69 -3.07 4.22 7.20
CA TYR A 69 -2.13 3.96 8.31
C TYR A 69 -2.33 4.85 9.53
N PHE A 70 -2.66 6.13 9.31
CA PHE A 70 -2.87 7.12 10.35
C PHE A 70 -4.28 7.69 10.18
N ILE A 71 -5.21 7.24 11.02
CA ILE A 71 -6.40 8.03 11.36
C ILE A 71 -6.08 8.61 12.74
N TRP A 72 -6.10 9.94 12.84
CA TRP A 72 -6.15 10.64 14.11
C TRP A 72 -7.55 10.50 14.71
#